data_AF-A0A937BJP4-F1
#
_entry.id   AF-A0A937BJP4-F1
#
_cell.length_a   1.000
_cell.length_b   1.000
_cell.length_c   1.000
_cell.angle_alpha   90.00
_cell.angle_beta   90.00
_cell.angle_gamma   90.00
#
_symmetry.space_group_name_H-M   'P 1'
#
loop_
_entity.id
_entity.type
_entity.pdbx_description
1 polymer ?
#
loop_
_entity_poly.entity_id
_entity_poly.type
_entity_poly.pdbx_seq_one_letter_code
_entity_poly.pdbx_strand_id
1 'polypeptide(L)'
;MYAVCLRYARHQLEAQDLMQEGFIRVFDKLGTFRLQGSLEGWVRRIMVTTCINTYRRKAFQNEKFGLENVPDEPVAPLAVENLGEAELLKLVEGLPDGYRLVFNLFAIEGFDHAEIASMLGCGESTSRSQLAKARRMLQQRLGKDVVNEHERKTSH
;
A
#
# COMPACT_ATOMS: atom_id res chain seq x y z
N MET A 1 4.73 9.04 11.24
CA MET A 1 3.50 8.21 11.34
C MET A 1 2.41 8.67 10.40
N TYR A 2 2.11 9.97 10.27
CA TYR A 2 1.13 10.46 9.28
C TYR A 2 1.39 9.98 7.85
N ALA A 3 2.64 10.04 7.37
CA ALA A 3 3.03 9.50 6.06
C ALA A 3 2.76 7.99 5.91
N VAL A 4 2.84 7.21 6.99
CA VAL A 4 2.46 5.79 6.98
C VAL A 4 0.96 5.69 6.75
N CYS A 5 0.14 6.40 7.53
CA CYS A 5 -1.32 6.39 7.39
C CYS A 5 -1.78 6.87 6.00
N LEU A 6 -1.12 7.87 5.40
CA LEU A 6 -1.43 8.34 4.05
C LEU A 6 -1.34 7.23 2.99
N ARG A 7 -0.41 6.28 3.13
CA ARG A 7 -0.28 5.15 2.20
C ARG A 7 -1.49 4.21 2.19
N TYR A 8 -2.26 4.20 3.29
CA TYR A 8 -3.42 3.33 3.48
C TYR A 8 -4.76 4.07 3.39
N ALA A 9 -4.76 5.40 3.54
CA ALA A 9 -5.94 6.25 3.43
C ALA A 9 -6.30 6.56 1.97
N ARG A 10 -7.53 7.02 1.73
CA ARG A 10 -7.99 7.58 0.44
C ARG A 10 -7.84 9.09 0.37
N HIS A 11 -7.88 9.76 1.52
CA HIS A 11 -7.73 11.21 1.62
C HIS A 11 -7.09 11.60 2.96
N GLN A 12 -6.66 12.86 3.07
CA GLN A 12 -5.94 13.37 4.23
C GLN A 12 -6.73 13.23 5.54
N LEU A 13 -8.04 13.53 5.54
CA LEU A 13 -8.87 13.37 6.75
C LEU A 13 -8.90 11.91 7.23
N GLU A 14 -9.01 10.93 6.33
CA GLU A 14 -8.97 9.51 6.72
C GLU A 14 -7.58 9.14 7.28
N ALA A 15 -6.50 9.70 6.74
CA ALA A 15 -5.17 9.49 7.30
C ALA A 15 -5.02 10.08 8.71
N GLN A 16 -5.64 11.23 8.98
CA GLN A 16 -5.66 11.84 10.32
C GLN A 16 -6.45 10.97 11.30
N ASP A 17 -7.62 10.48 10.92
CA ASP A 17 -8.44 9.58 11.74
C ASP A 17 -7.69 8.28 12.06
N LEU A 18 -7.06 7.67 11.05
CA LEU A 18 -6.23 6.47 11.22
C LEU A 18 -5.05 6.70 12.16
N MET A 19 -4.40 7.86 12.05
CA MET A 19 -3.29 8.22 12.92
C MET A 19 -3.74 8.41 14.37
N GLN A 20 -4.88 9.07 14.59
CA GLN A 20 -5.45 9.28 15.92
C GLN A 20 -5.80 7.95 16.58
N GLU A 21 -6.58 7.10 15.91
CA GLU A 21 -6.92 5.76 16.38
C GLU A 21 -5.66 4.91 16.64
N GLY A 22 -4.66 5.02 15.76
CA GLY A 22 -3.39 4.35 15.91
C GLY A 22 -2.64 4.78 17.18
N PHE A 23 -2.61 6.08 17.49
CA PHE A 23 -1.97 6.57 18.71
C PHE A 23 -2.72 6.19 19.98
N ILE A 24 -4.07 6.18 19.97
CA ILE A 24 -4.86 5.67 21.10
C ILE A 24 -4.39 4.25 21.45
N ARG A 25 -4.29 3.38 20.43
CA ARG A 25 -3.81 1.99 20.63
C ARG A 25 -2.35 1.89 21.03
N VAL A 26 -1.50 2.82 20.57
CA VAL A 26 -0.10 2.89 21.01
C VAL A 26 -0.05 3.16 22.51
N PHE A 27 -0.82 4.13 23.01
CA PHE A 27 -0.86 4.45 24.44
C PHE A 27 -1.46 3.31 25.26
N ASP A 28 -2.55 2.70 24.79
CA ASP A 28 -3.16 1.53 25.45
C ASP A 28 -2.19 0.36 25.59
N LYS A 29 -1.33 0.16 24.59
CA LYS A 29 -0.37 -0.95 24.55
C LYS A 29 1.03 -0.57 25.03
N LEU A 30 1.24 0.67 25.49
CA LEU A 30 2.58 1.19 25.80
C LEU A 30 3.30 0.32 26.84
N GLY A 31 2.58 -0.18 27.85
CA GLY A 31 3.12 -1.09 28.86
C GLY A 31 3.59 -2.46 28.35
N THR A 32 3.26 -2.82 27.10
CA THR A 32 3.72 -4.06 26.45
C THR A 32 5.03 -3.89 25.68
N PHE A 33 5.51 -2.66 25.50
CA PHE A 33 6.77 -2.41 24.79
C PHE A 33 7.97 -2.86 25.65
N ARG A 34 8.72 -3.86 25.17
CA ARG A 34 9.81 -4.50 25.91
C ARG A 34 11.22 -4.03 25.51
N LEU A 35 11.35 -2.87 24.86
CA LEU A 35 12.63 -2.34 24.35
C LEU A 35 13.37 -3.31 23.39
N GLN A 36 12.66 -4.27 22.81
CA GLN A 36 13.18 -5.18 21.80
C GLN A 36 13.01 -4.52 20.43
N GLY A 37 14.07 -3.86 19.95
CA GLY A 37 14.05 -3.06 18.73
C GLY A 37 13.68 -1.59 18.97
N SER A 38 13.44 -0.85 17.89
CA SER A 38 13.14 0.58 17.99
C SER A 38 11.69 0.83 18.41
N LEU A 39 11.49 1.85 19.25
CA LEU A 39 10.16 2.35 19.59
C LEU A 39 9.40 2.76 18.31
N GLU A 40 10.09 3.40 17.37
CA GLU A 40 9.49 3.80 16.09
C GLU A 40 8.94 2.59 15.31
N GLY A 41 9.70 1.49 15.21
CA GLY A 41 9.26 0.28 14.52
C GLY A 41 8.06 -0.36 15.20
N TRP A 42 8.05 -0.38 16.53
CA TRP A 42 6.92 -0.87 17.32
C TRP A 42 5.66 -0.02 17.09
N VAL A 43 5.78 1.31 17.16
CA VAL A 43 4.68 2.25 16.86
C VAL A 43 4.20 2.08 15.42
N ARG A 44 5.12 1.97 14.45
CA ARG A 44 4.80 1.77 13.02
C ARG A 44 3.98 0.50 12.81
N ARG A 45 4.34 -0.61 13.47
CA ARG A 45 3.57 -1.86 13.39
C ARG A 45 2.14 -1.68 13.91
N ILE A 46 1.94 -0.96 15.02
CA ILE A 46 0.60 -0.67 15.54
C ILE A 46 -0.18 0.20 14.56
N MET A 47 0.46 1.22 13.97
CA MET A 47 -0.15 2.10 12.97
C MET A 47 -0.62 1.32 11.73
N VAL A 48 0.26 0.51 11.13
CA VAL A 48 -0.07 -0.32 9.95
C VAL A 48 -1.21 -1.30 10.29
N THR A 49 -1.11 -1.99 11.42
CA THR A 49 -2.16 -2.91 11.89
C THR A 49 -3.50 -2.19 12.07
N THR A 50 -3.49 -0.97 12.56
CA THR A 50 -4.69 -0.15 12.74
C THR A 50 -5.31 0.22 11.39
N CYS A 51 -4.49 0.66 10.43
CA CYS A 51 -4.94 0.98 9.08
C CYS A 51 -5.62 -0.21 8.41
N ILE A 52 -5.00 -1.40 8.48
CA ILE A 52 -5.55 -2.63 7.87
C ILE A 52 -6.87 -3.03 8.54
N ASN A 53 -6.94 -2.97 9.86
CA ASN A 53 -8.16 -3.35 10.58
C ASN A 53 -9.32 -2.40 10.25
N THR A 54 -9.05 -1.10 10.15
CA THR A 54 -10.07 -0.12 9.73
C THR A 54 -10.51 -0.39 8.29
N TYR A 55 -9.57 -0.70 7.39
CA TYR A 55 -9.89 -1.11 6.03
C TYR A 55 -10.81 -2.34 5.99
N ARG A 56 -10.48 -3.41 6.73
CA ARG A 56 -11.30 -4.63 6.79
C ARG A 56 -12.71 -4.38 7.31
N ARG A 57 -12.87 -3.52 8.33
CA ARG A 57 -14.19 -3.15 8.86
C ARG A 57 -15.03 -2.41 7.82
N LYS A 58 -14.44 -1.45 7.11
CA LYS A 58 -15.11 -0.71 6.02
C LYS A 58 -15.46 -1.63 4.85
N ALA A 59 -14.58 -2.59 4.53
CA ALA A 59 -14.84 -3.56 3.47
C ALA A 59 -16.01 -4.49 3.79
N PHE A 60 -16.10 -4.94 5.05
CA PHE A 60 -17.20 -5.79 5.53
C PHE A 60 -18.56 -5.07 5.55
N GLN A 61 -18.59 -3.78 5.90
CA GLN A 61 -19.83 -3.00 6.01
C GLN A 61 -20.47 -2.62 4.67
N ASN A 62 -19.70 -2.59 3.58
CA ASN A 62 -20.16 -2.00 2.32
C ASN A 62 -20.61 -3.00 1.25
N GLU A 63 -20.54 -4.33 1.48
CA GLU A 63 -20.85 -5.43 0.52
C GLU A 63 -20.27 -5.27 -0.91
N LYS A 64 -19.39 -4.28 -1.14
CA LYS A 64 -18.77 -3.93 -2.41
C LYS A 64 -17.26 -4.14 -2.34
N PHE A 65 -16.82 -5.30 -1.88
CA PHE A 65 -15.39 -5.58 -1.85
C PHE A 65 -15.13 -7.01 -2.28
N GLY A 66 -15.27 -7.23 -3.57
CA GLY A 66 -14.43 -8.22 -4.23
C GLY A 66 -12.99 -7.72 -4.15
N LEU A 67 -12.06 -8.61 -3.82
CA LEU A 67 -10.75 -8.57 -4.46
C LEU A 67 -11.04 -8.79 -5.95
N GLU A 68 -11.55 -7.76 -6.63
CA GLU A 68 -12.07 -7.89 -7.97
C GLU A 68 -10.94 -8.46 -8.83
N ASN A 69 -11.28 -9.52 -9.55
CA ASN A 69 -10.50 -9.99 -10.68
C ASN A 69 -10.52 -8.86 -11.72
N VAL A 70 -9.66 -7.86 -11.53
CA VAL A 70 -9.37 -6.87 -12.57
C VAL A 70 -8.96 -7.67 -13.80
N PRO A 71 -9.57 -7.41 -14.98
CA PRO A 71 -9.29 -8.12 -16.21
C PRO A 71 -7.79 -8.20 -16.49
N ASP A 72 -7.35 -9.37 -16.94
CA ASP A 72 -5.96 -9.60 -17.38
C ASP A 72 -5.77 -8.89 -18.73
N GLU A 73 -5.32 -7.64 -18.71
CA GLU A 73 -4.80 -7.01 -19.92
C GLU A 73 -3.31 -7.36 -20.07
N PRO A 74 -2.90 -7.95 -21.22
CA PRO A 74 -1.51 -8.28 -21.46
C PRO A 74 -0.71 -6.99 -21.69
N VAL A 75 0.32 -6.75 -20.88
CA VAL A 75 1.20 -5.59 -21.11
C VAL A 75 2.66 -5.93 -20.88
N ALA A 76 3.51 -5.36 -21.74
CA ALA A 76 4.92 -5.64 -21.88
C ALA A 76 5.75 -5.21 -20.65
N PRO A 77 6.85 -5.92 -20.32
CA PRO A 77 7.77 -5.51 -19.26
C PRO A 77 8.68 -4.39 -19.77
N LEU A 78 8.87 -3.34 -18.95
CA LEU A 78 9.89 -2.31 -19.16
C LEU A 78 10.70 -2.11 -17.88
N ALA A 79 12.01 -1.90 -18.07
CA ALA A 79 12.96 -1.62 -17.00
C ALA A 79 12.78 -0.18 -16.50
N VAL A 80 12.85 -0.01 -15.18
CA VAL A 80 12.61 1.26 -14.50
C VAL A 80 13.91 1.71 -13.85
N GLU A 81 14.53 2.75 -14.38
CA GLU A 81 15.66 3.44 -13.74
C GLU A 81 15.28 4.90 -13.45
N ASN A 82 15.57 5.35 -12.22
CA ASN A 82 15.46 6.72 -11.70
C ASN A 82 14.05 7.34 -11.56
N LEU A 83 13.27 6.87 -10.56
CA LEU A 83 12.13 7.63 -10.03
C LEU A 83 12.42 8.22 -8.65
N GLY A 84 11.95 9.46 -8.43
CA GLY A 84 11.91 10.06 -7.11
C GLY A 84 10.82 9.42 -6.23
N GLU A 85 11.05 9.40 -4.91
CA GLU A 85 10.13 8.79 -3.92
C GLU A 85 8.69 9.33 -4.02
N ALA A 86 8.53 10.63 -4.23
CA ALA A 86 7.21 11.28 -4.33
C ALA A 86 6.42 10.85 -5.57
N GLU A 87 7.08 10.56 -6.67
CA GLU A 87 6.46 10.14 -7.91
C GLU A 87 6.01 8.67 -7.83
N LEU A 88 6.85 7.82 -7.23
CA LEU A 88 6.47 6.45 -6.92
C LEU A 88 5.25 6.38 -5.99
N LEU A 89 5.20 7.23 -4.96
CA LEU A 89 4.05 7.29 -4.05
C LEU A 89 2.75 7.67 -4.77
N LYS A 90 2.78 8.66 -5.68
CA LYS A 90 1.61 9.02 -6.50
C LYS A 90 1.15 7.87 -7.40
N LEU A 91 2.08 7.13 -7.98
CA LEU A 91 1.75 5.98 -8.83
C LEU A 91 1.07 4.86 -8.03
N VAL A 92 1.55 4.61 -6.81
CA VAL A 92 0.99 3.63 -5.88
C VAL A 92 -0.39 4.08 -5.38
N GLU A 93 -0.62 5.37 -5.12
CA GLU A 93 -1.93 5.93 -4.76
C GLU A 93 -3.00 5.64 -5.82
N GLY A 94 -2.64 5.65 -7.11
CA GLY A 94 -3.58 5.35 -8.18
C GLY A 94 -3.89 3.85 -8.36
N LEU A 95 -3.33 2.95 -7.56
CA LEU A 95 -3.63 1.52 -7.66
C LEU A 95 -4.98 1.18 -7.02
N PRO A 96 -5.71 0.14 -7.51
CA PRO A 96 -6.85 -0.41 -6.80
C PRO A 96 -6.47 -0.81 -5.36
N ASP A 97 -7.39 -0.64 -4.42
CA ASP A 97 -7.11 -0.75 -2.98
C ASP A 97 -6.39 -2.05 -2.60
N GLY A 98 -6.85 -3.21 -3.08
CA GLY A 98 -6.18 -4.49 -2.78
C GLY A 98 -4.73 -4.53 -3.24
N TYR A 99 -4.44 -4.01 -4.44
CA TYR A 99 -3.11 -4.03 -5.05
C TYR A 99 -2.19 -3.07 -4.31
N ARG A 100 -2.70 -1.88 -3.98
CA ARG A 100 -2.03 -0.86 -3.17
C ARG A 100 -1.66 -1.40 -1.79
N LEU A 101 -2.59 -2.05 -1.10
CA LEU A 101 -2.38 -2.62 0.23
C LEU A 101 -1.29 -3.68 0.22
N VAL A 102 -1.42 -4.69 -0.66
CA VAL A 102 -0.43 -5.77 -0.76
C VAL A 102 0.94 -5.22 -1.16
N PHE A 103 1.01 -4.28 -2.10
CA PHE A 103 2.26 -3.65 -2.50
C PHE A 103 2.94 -2.94 -1.32
N ASN A 104 2.20 -2.10 -0.59
CA ASN A 104 2.76 -1.39 0.57
C ASN A 104 3.23 -2.36 1.65
N LEU A 105 2.44 -3.38 1.99
CA LEU A 105 2.81 -4.34 3.03
C LEU A 105 4.05 -5.16 2.66
N PHE A 106 4.17 -5.57 1.40
CA PHE A 106 5.31 -6.36 0.95
C PHE A 106 6.56 -5.51 0.70
N ALA A 107 6.43 -4.48 -0.14
CA ALA A 107 7.59 -3.74 -0.66
C ALA A 107 8.09 -2.64 0.29
N ILE A 108 7.22 -2.09 1.15
CA ILE A 108 7.58 -0.99 2.06
C ILE A 108 7.73 -1.50 3.49
N GLU A 109 6.77 -2.28 3.97
CA GLU A 109 6.78 -2.75 5.36
C GLU A 109 7.54 -4.08 5.55
N GLY A 110 7.83 -4.81 4.46
CA GLY A 110 8.65 -6.02 4.48
C GLY A 110 7.96 -7.28 4.98
N PHE A 111 6.62 -7.30 5.01
CA PHE A 111 5.85 -8.50 5.37
C PHE A 111 5.91 -9.54 4.26
N ASP A 112 5.90 -10.82 4.65
CA ASP A 112 5.77 -11.91 3.68
C ASP A 112 4.31 -12.15 3.25
N HIS A 113 4.11 -13.01 2.26
CA HIS A 113 2.77 -13.28 1.74
C HIS A 113 1.85 -14.01 2.74
N ALA A 114 2.39 -14.78 3.68
CA ALA A 114 1.63 -15.45 4.73
C ALA A 114 1.11 -14.46 5.76
N GLU A 115 1.97 -13.55 6.21
CA GLU A 115 1.61 -12.44 7.11
C GLU A 115 0.54 -11.55 6.48
N ILE A 116 0.75 -11.14 5.22
CA ILE A 116 -0.20 -10.29 4.49
C ILE A 116 -1.56 -10.99 4.33
N ALA A 117 -1.56 -12.27 3.97
CA ALA A 117 -2.78 -13.06 3.82
C ALA A 117 -3.59 -13.10 5.14
N SER A 118 -2.91 -13.34 6.26
CA SER A 118 -3.52 -13.32 7.59
C SER A 118 -4.09 -11.95 7.94
N MET A 119 -3.31 -10.89 7.71
CA MET A 119 -3.71 -9.50 8.00
C MET A 119 -4.93 -9.09 7.19
N LEU A 120 -4.97 -9.41 5.89
CA LEU A 120 -6.05 -9.04 4.98
C LEU A 120 -7.24 -10.01 4.99
N GLY A 121 -7.08 -11.20 5.55
CA GLY A 121 -8.11 -12.24 5.53
C GLY A 121 -8.32 -12.85 4.14
N CYS A 122 -7.24 -13.02 3.37
CA CYS A 122 -7.25 -13.62 2.03
C CYS A 122 -6.30 -14.83 1.96
N GLY A 123 -6.25 -15.52 0.82
CA GLY A 123 -5.27 -16.59 0.59
C GLY A 123 -3.89 -16.03 0.19
N GLU A 124 -2.80 -16.73 0.51
CA GLU A 124 -1.47 -16.29 0.11
C GLU A 124 -1.27 -16.19 -1.41
N SER A 125 -1.92 -17.08 -2.17
CA SER A 125 -1.95 -17.04 -3.63
C SER A 125 -2.56 -15.73 -4.13
N THR A 126 -3.58 -15.23 -3.43
CA THR A 126 -4.21 -13.94 -3.70
C THR A 126 -3.26 -12.78 -3.38
N SER A 127 -2.51 -12.85 -2.28
CA SER A 127 -1.46 -11.86 -1.98
C SER A 127 -0.39 -11.82 -3.09
N ARG A 128 0.11 -12.98 -3.53
CA ARG A 128 1.10 -13.06 -4.64
C ARG A 128 0.56 -12.49 -5.95
N SER A 129 -0.67 -12.86 -6.33
CA SER A 129 -1.27 -12.40 -7.58
C SER A 129 -1.55 -10.89 -7.56
N GLN A 130 -2.00 -10.34 -6.44
CA GLN A 130 -2.19 -8.89 -6.28
C GLN A 130 -0.87 -8.12 -6.36
N LEU A 131 0.20 -8.62 -5.75
CA LEU A 131 1.53 -8.00 -5.86
C LEU A 131 2.01 -7.99 -7.31
N ALA A 132 1.84 -9.10 -8.04
CA ALA A 132 2.22 -9.20 -9.44
C ALA A 132 1.44 -8.20 -10.31
N LYS A 133 0.12 -8.08 -10.09
CA LYS A 133 -0.73 -7.10 -10.78
C LYS A 133 -0.35 -5.66 -10.43
N ALA A 134 -0.08 -5.37 -9.16
CA ALA A 134 0.41 -4.05 -8.73
C ALA A 134 1.69 -3.65 -9.47
N ARG A 135 2.70 -4.54 -9.50
CA ARG A 135 3.97 -4.30 -10.20
C ARG A 135 3.77 -4.05 -11.68
N ARG A 136 2.93 -4.85 -12.36
CA ARG A 136 2.61 -4.66 -13.77
C ARG A 136 1.97 -3.29 -14.02
N MET A 137 0.94 -2.91 -13.25
CA MET A 137 0.29 -1.60 -13.41
C MET A 137 1.26 -0.43 -13.19
N LEU A 138 2.15 -0.53 -12.20
CA LEU A 138 3.16 0.48 -11.96
C LEU A 138 4.14 0.56 -13.14
N GLN A 139 4.69 -0.56 -13.62
CA GLN A 139 5.58 -0.60 -14.78
C GLN A 139 4.96 0.02 -16.04
N GLN A 140 3.66 -0.21 -16.26
CA GLN A 140 2.94 0.36 -17.41
C GLN A 140 2.83 1.88 -17.34
N ARG A 141 2.48 2.42 -16.16
CA ARG A 141 2.37 3.86 -15.96
C ARG A 141 3.73 4.52 -16.17
N LEU A 142 4.77 3.90 -15.63
CA LEU A 142 6.16 4.33 -15.82
C LEU A 142 6.59 4.32 -17.28
N GLY A 143 6.28 3.25 -18.03
CA GLY A 143 6.57 3.19 -19.46
C GLY A 143 5.85 4.28 -20.27
N LYS A 144 4.62 4.67 -19.87
CA LYS A 144 3.88 5.77 -20.51
C LYS A 144 4.47 7.14 -20.17
N ASP A 145 4.87 7.36 -18.92
CA ASP A 145 5.41 8.64 -18.46
C ASP A 145 6.78 8.93 -19.09
N VAL A 146 7.66 7.92 -19.22
CA VAL A 146 8.97 8.05 -19.90
C VAL A 146 8.80 8.38 -21.39
N VAL A 147 7.82 7.77 -22.07
CA VAL A 147 7.53 8.04 -23.50
C VAL A 147 7.00 9.47 -23.68
N ASN A 148 6.05 9.90 -22.83
CA ASN A 148 5.47 11.25 -22.89
C ASN A 148 6.50 12.35 -22.60
N GLU A 149 7.49 12.09 -21.73
CA GLU A 149 8.55 13.06 -21.42
C GLU A 149 9.56 13.21 -22.57
N HIS A 150 9.83 12.12 -23.32
CA HIS A 150 10.65 12.18 -24.53
C HIS A 150 9.97 13.00 -25.63
N GLU A 151 8.67 12.78 -25.88
CA GLU A 151 7.92 13.51 -26.91
C GLU A 151 7.84 15.02 -26.64
N ARG A 152 7.75 15.42 -25.36
CA ARG A 152 7.77 16.83 -24.94
C ARG A 152 9.14 17.49 -25.15
N LYS A 153 10.24 16.75 -25.02
CA LYS A 153 11.61 17.26 -25.23
C LYS A 153 12.00 17.33 -26.70
N THR A 154 11.38 16.52 -27.58
CA THR A 154 11.59 16.58 -29.04
C THR A 154 10.70 17.56 -29.78
N SER A 155 9.69 18.15 -29.12
CA SER A 155 8.74 19.10 -29.70
C SER A 155 9.06 20.58 -29.38
N HIS A 156 10.27 20.86 -28.90
CA HIS A 156 10.83 22.19 -28.67
C HIS A 156 12.22 22.27 -29.30
#